data_AF-A0A0G1E025-F1
#
_entry.id   AF-A0A0G1E025-F1
#
_cell.length_a   1.000
_cell.length_b   1.000
_cell.length_c   1.000
_cell.angle_alpha   90.00
_cell.angle_beta   90.00
_cell.angle_gamma   90.00
#
_symmetry.space_group_name_H-M   'P 1'
#
loop_
_entity.id
_entity.type
_entity.pdbx_description
1 polymer ?
#
loop_
_entity_poly.entity_id
_entity_poly.type
_entity_poly.pdbx_seq_one_letter_code
_entity_poly.pdbx_strand_id
1 'polypeptide(L)'
;MKVGLFIVIYGINNIGKSTQATMLADALTASGLKAEYLKYPIYDLSPTGPQINEILRSGKKQEISEEEFQALYAKNRHDYQP
;
A
#
# COMPACT_ATOMS: atom_id res chain seq x y z
N MET A 1 5.65 -19.54 20.13
CA MET A 1 6.00 -18.25 19.50
C MET A 1 4.75 -17.37 19.50
N LYS A 2 4.86 -16.08 19.82
CA LYS A 2 3.77 -15.13 19.56
C LYS A 2 3.93 -14.64 18.11
N VAL A 3 2.88 -14.73 17.31
CA VAL A 3 2.86 -14.28 15.91
C VAL A 3 2.19 -12.90 15.87
N GLY A 4 2.75 -11.96 15.12
CA GLY A 4 2.13 -10.65 14.92
C GLY A 4 0.83 -10.75 14.12
N LEU A 5 -0.08 -9.77 14.29
CA LEU A 5 -1.29 -9.68 13.47
C LEU A 5 -1.03 -8.84 12.22
N PHE A 6 -1.51 -9.32 11.07
CA PHE A 6 -1.52 -8.55 9.83
C PHE A 6 -2.93 -8.01 9.59
N ILE A 7 -3.12 -6.71 9.81
CA ILE A 7 -4.41 -6.02 9.72
C ILE A 7 -4.41 -5.15 8.47
N VAL A 8 -5.46 -5.26 7.65
CA VAL A 8 -5.60 -4.50 6.40
C VAL A 8 -6.88 -3.66 6.44
N ILE A 9 -6.77 -2.38 6.10
CA ILE A 9 -7.91 -1.46 5.99
C ILE A 9 -8.23 -1.20 4.51
N TYR A 10 -9.41 -1.66 4.07
CA TYR A 10 -9.89 -1.51 2.70
C TYR A 10 -10.97 -0.42 2.58
N GLY A 11 -11.24 0.00 1.34
CA GLY A 11 -12.36 0.86 0.97
C GLY A 11 -12.02 1.83 -0.17
N ILE A 12 -13.03 2.56 -0.65
CA ILE A 12 -12.92 3.48 -1.80
C ILE A 12 -12.07 4.73 -1.48
N ASN A 13 -11.74 5.52 -2.50
CA ASN A 13 -10.92 6.72 -2.34
C ASN A 13 -11.57 7.77 -1.42
N ASN A 14 -10.74 8.51 -0.69
CA ASN A 14 -11.14 9.65 0.16
C ASN A 14 -12.05 9.35 1.37
N ILE A 15 -12.11 8.10 1.87
CA ILE A 15 -12.89 7.74 3.09
C ILE A 15 -12.07 7.75 4.39
N GLY A 16 -10.84 8.27 4.36
CA GLY A 16 -9.99 8.34 5.56
C GLY A 16 -9.19 7.08 5.90
N LYS A 17 -8.99 6.13 4.96
CA LYS A 17 -8.23 4.89 5.21
C LYS A 17 -6.83 5.12 5.80
N SER A 18 -6.06 6.04 5.23
CA SER A 18 -4.71 6.36 5.72
C SER A 18 -4.77 6.93 7.14
N THR A 19 -5.71 7.84 7.40
CA THR A 19 -5.93 8.40 8.75
C THR A 19 -6.23 7.31 9.76
N GLN A 20 -7.18 6.42 9.47
CA GLN A 20 -7.56 5.34 10.38
C GLN A 20 -6.43 4.33 10.60
N ALA A 21 -5.65 4.00 9.56
CA ALA A 21 -4.52 3.08 9.69
C ALA A 21 -3.39 3.66 10.57
N THR A 22 -3.08 4.95 10.41
CA THR A 22 -2.11 5.65 11.26
C THR A 22 -2.60 5.72 12.70
N MET A 23 -3.85 6.16 12.93
CA MET A 23 -4.44 6.22 14.27
C MET A 23 -4.44 4.86 14.98
N LEU A 24 -4.72 3.78 14.26
CA LEU A 24 -4.66 2.42 14.80
C LEU A 24 -3.24 2.04 15.22
N ALA A 25 -2.24 2.27 14.36
CA ALA A 25 -0.84 1.97 14.67
C ALA A 25 -0.34 2.78 15.87
N ASP A 26 -0.70 4.06 15.94
CA ASP A 26 -0.35 4.97 17.04
C ASP A 26 -0.99 4.51 18.36
N ALA A 27 -2.28 4.15 18.34
CA ALA A 27 -2.99 3.66 19.52
C ALA A 27 -2.41 2.35 20.05
N LEU A 28 -2.08 1.41 19.16
CA LEU A 28 -1.42 0.14 19.53
C LEU A 28 -0.05 0.42 20.17
N THR A 29 0.75 1.30 19.56
CA THR A 29 2.06 1.71 20.09
C THR A 29 1.93 2.37 21.47
N ALA A 30 0.97 3.28 21.64
CA ALA A 30 0.69 3.95 22.90
C ALA A 30 0.23 2.98 24.00
N SER A 31 -0.38 1.85 23.64
CA SER A 31 -0.74 0.77 24.57
C SER A 31 0.41 -0.18 24.93
N GLY A 32 1.64 0.08 24.44
CA GLY A 32 2.82 -0.75 24.71
C GLY A 32 2.98 -1.94 23.76
N LEU A 33 2.21 -2.01 22.68
CA LEU A 33 2.36 -3.05 21.64
C LEU A 33 3.30 -2.56 20.53
N LYS A 34 4.09 -3.48 19.96
CA LYS A 34 4.86 -3.17 18.74
C LYS A 34 3.88 -3.18 17.55
N ALA A 35 3.71 -2.03 16.91
CA ALA A 35 2.94 -1.88 15.67
C ALA A 35 3.77 -1.14 14.62
N GLU A 36 3.61 -1.53 13.35
CA GLU A 36 4.27 -0.90 12.20
C GLU A 36 3.19 -0.55 11.16
N TYR A 37 3.32 0.62 10.53
CA TYR A 37 2.42 1.08 9.49
C TYR A 37 3.03 0.85 8.11
N LEU A 38 2.25 0.25 7.20
CA LEU A 38 2.63 0.03 5.81
C LEU A 38 1.50 0.46 4.88
N LYS A 39 1.85 1.12 3.76
CA LYS A 39 0.91 1.60 2.75
C LYS A 39 1.28 1.10 1.37
N TYR A 40 0.33 0.47 0.69
CA TYR A 40 0.44 0.10 -0.71
C TYR A 40 -0.38 1.04 -1.63
N PRO A 41 0.01 1.19 -2.91
CA PRO A 41 1.31 0.77 -3.46
C PRO A 41 2.46 1.60 -2.86
N ILE A 42 3.66 1.04 -2.84
CA ILE A 42 4.87 1.72 -2.39
C ILE A 42 5.46 2.44 -3.61
N TYR A 43 5.17 3.73 -3.73
CA TYR A 43 5.52 4.50 -4.92
C TYR A 43 7.01 4.71 -5.12
N ASP A 44 7.80 4.67 -4.06
CA ASP A 44 9.26 4.84 -4.12
C ASP A 44 9.99 3.51 -4.38
N LEU A 45 9.27 2.39 -4.44
CA LEU A 45 9.85 1.06 -4.70
C LEU A 45 10.11 0.89 -6.21
N SER A 46 11.36 1.04 -6.62
CA SER A 46 11.74 0.85 -8.02
C SER A 46 11.75 -0.63 -8.44
N PRO A 47 11.26 -0.97 -9.66
CA PRO A 47 10.70 -0.08 -10.67
C PRO A 47 9.17 0.09 -10.59
N THR A 48 8.48 -0.74 -9.82
CA THR A 48 7.01 -0.88 -9.89
C THR A 48 6.26 0.32 -9.32
N GLY A 49 6.77 0.93 -8.25
CA GLY A 49 6.23 2.15 -7.65
C GLY A 49 6.17 3.33 -8.63
N PRO A 50 7.30 3.71 -9.25
CA PRO A 50 7.33 4.75 -10.27
C PRO A 50 6.43 4.45 -11.48
N GLN A 51 6.40 3.20 -11.96
CA GLN A 51 5.53 2.79 -13.07
C GLN A 51 4.04 3.00 -12.74
N ILE A 52 3.60 2.55 -11.57
CA ILE A 52 2.22 2.76 -11.12
C ILE A 52 1.92 4.26 -10.99
N ASN A 53 2.86 5.04 -10.44
CA ASN A 53 2.68 6.48 -10.27
C ASN A 53 2.52 7.21 -11.61
N GLU A 54 3.34 6.86 -12.61
CA GLU A 54 3.27 7.43 -13.96
C GLU A 54 1.91 7.14 -14.61
N ILE A 55 1.42 5.90 -14.55
CA ILE A 55 0.11 5.54 -15.12
C ILE A 55 -1.02 6.33 -14.47
N LEU A 56 -1.01 6.50 -13.14
CA LEU A 56 -2.07 7.19 -12.41
C LEU A 56 -2.03 8.72 -12.54
N ARG A 57 -0.85 9.33 -12.69
CA ARG A 57 -0.66 10.77 -12.46
C ARG A 57 -0.06 11.55 -13.62
N SER A 58 0.45 10.88 -14.66
CA SER A 58 1.05 11.57 -15.82
C SER A 58 0.02 12.32 -16.67
N GLY A 59 -1.26 11.97 -16.56
CA GLY A 59 -2.33 12.46 -17.45
C GLY A 59 -2.29 11.86 -18.85
N LYS A 60 -1.32 10.97 -19.14
CA LYS A 60 -1.27 10.21 -20.39
C LYS A 60 -2.35 9.13 -20.38
N LYS A 61 -2.75 8.72 -21.59
CA LYS A 61 -3.63 7.58 -21.74
C LYS A 61 -2.89 6.31 -21.26
N GLN A 62 -3.57 5.49 -20.46
CA GLN A 62 -3.05 4.19 -20.07
C GLN A 62 -2.88 3.31 -21.33
N GLU A 63 -1.68 2.76 -21.51
CA GLU A 63 -1.32 1.93 -22.67
C GLU A 63 -1.43 0.42 -22.40
N ILE A 64 -1.51 0.03 -21.12
CA ILE A 64 -1.64 -1.36 -20.69
C ILE A 64 -3.10 -1.69 -20.33
N SER A 65 -3.45 -2.97 -20.39
CA SER A 65 -4.75 -3.48 -19.94
C SER A 65 -4.90 -3.34 -18.41
N GLU A 66 -6.16 -3.38 -17.94
CA GLU A 66 -6.45 -3.39 -16.50
C GLU A 66 -5.85 -4.61 -15.80
N GLU A 67 -5.79 -5.77 -16.48
CA GLU A 67 -5.17 -6.98 -15.93
C GLU A 67 -3.66 -6.80 -15.73
N GLU A 68 -2.95 -6.28 -16.73
CA GLU A 68 -1.53 -5.93 -16.62
C GLU A 68 -1.30 -4.88 -15.55
N PHE A 69 -2.20 -3.90 -15.42
CA PHE A 69 -2.08 -2.88 -14.40
C PHE A 69 -2.25 -3.47 -12.99
N GLN A 70 -3.24 -4.36 -12.78
CA GLN A 70 -3.39 -5.09 -11.51
C GLN A 70 -2.18 -6.00 -11.21
N ALA A 71 -1.58 -6.61 -12.24
CA ALA A 71 -0.36 -7.39 -12.09
C ALA A 71 0.82 -6.54 -11.59
N LEU A 72 0.93 -5.27 -12.02
CA LEU A 72 1.92 -4.34 -11.47
C LEU A 72 1.72 -4.08 -9.97
N TYR A 73 0.48 -3.92 -9.50
CA TYR A 73 0.20 -3.78 -8.06
C TYR A 73 0.56 -5.04 -7.27
N ALA A 74 0.28 -6.23 -7.82
CA ALA A 74 0.68 -7.49 -7.21
C ALA A 74 2.20 -7.61 -7.13
N LYS A 75 2.90 -7.26 -8.23
CA LYS A 75 4.36 -7.23 -8.28
C LYS A 75 4.94 -6.22 -7.28
N ASN A 76 4.37 -5.03 -7.13
CA ASN A 76 4.84 -4.04 -6.15
C ASN A 76 4.78 -4.55 -4.70
N ARG A 77 3.74 -5.34 -4.36
CA ARG A 77 3.66 -6.02 -3.06
C ARG A 77 4.73 -7.10 -2.92
N HIS A 78 4.91 -7.93 -3.96
CA HIS A 78 5.89 -9.00 -3.96
C HIS A 78 7.34 -8.48 -3.93
N ASP A 79 7.65 -7.39 -4.63
CA ASP A 79 8.98 -6.77 -4.67
C ASP A 79 9.39 -6.20 -3.31
N TYR A 80 8.42 -5.83 -2.46
CA TYR A 80 8.67 -5.36 -1.10
C TYR A 80 8.84 -6.50 -0.09
N GLN A 81 8.27 -7.66 -0.38
CA GLN A 81 8.35 -8.82 0.50
C GLN A 81 9.73 -9.49 0.36
N PRO A 82 10.39 -9.88 1.48
CA PRO A 82 11.64 -10.63 1.46
C PRO A 82 11.46 -12.09 1.00
#